data_AF-A0A2N9EVY4-F1
#
_entry.id   AF-A0A2N9EVY4-F1
#
_cell.length_a   1.000
_cell.length_b   1.000
_cell.length_c   1.000
_cell.angle_alpha   90.00
_cell.angle_beta   90.00
_cell.angle_gamma   90.00
#
_symmetry.space_group_name_H-M   'P 1'
#
loop_
_entity.id
_entity.type
_entity.pdbx_description
1 polymer ?
#
loop_
_entity_poly.entity_id
_entity_poly.type
_entity_poly.pdbx_seq_one_letter_code
_entity_poly.pdbx_strand_id
1 'polypeptide(L)'
;MTLNARALVLLHILIRSLLGAFSASHGTESEISCLRSVRESLEDPLDKLTSSWTFHNHKEGAICKYVGVTCNSDPEYYGIIIRE
;
A
#
# COMPACT_ATOMS: atom_id res chain seq x y z
N MET A 1 13.54 -32.90 -25.12
CA MET A 1 12.44 -32.61 -24.19
C MET A 1 11.47 -31.69 -24.90
N THR A 2 10.41 -32.24 -25.51
CA THR A 2 9.40 -31.44 -26.21
C THR A 2 8.42 -30.88 -25.19
N LEU A 3 8.43 -29.56 -25.00
CA LEU A 3 7.48 -28.92 -24.09
C LEU A 3 6.10 -28.94 -24.73
N ASN A 4 5.15 -29.61 -24.08
CA ASN A 4 3.83 -29.88 -24.64
C ASN A 4 3.02 -28.57 -24.73
N ALA A 5 2.41 -28.26 -25.88
CA ALA A 5 1.69 -27.01 -26.11
C ALA A 5 0.58 -26.76 -25.05
N ARG A 6 -0.05 -27.83 -24.56
CA ARG A 6 -1.03 -27.77 -23.46
C ARG A 6 -0.40 -27.30 -22.15
N ALA A 7 0.83 -27.72 -21.83
CA ALA A 7 1.54 -27.28 -20.63
C ALA A 7 1.90 -25.80 -20.70
N LEU A 8 2.24 -25.29 -21.89
CA LEU A 8 2.49 -23.87 -22.14
C LEU A 8 1.24 -23.02 -21.92
N VAL A 9 0.08 -23.46 -22.42
CA VAL A 9 -1.20 -22.76 -22.21
C VAL A 9 -1.59 -22.74 -20.73
N LEU A 10 -1.45 -23.87 -20.02
CA LEU A 10 -1.72 -23.93 -18.58
C LEU A 10 -0.79 -23.02 -17.79
N LEU A 11 0.50 -22.98 -18.14
CA LEU A 11 1.47 -22.10 -17.51
C LEU A 11 1.09 -20.62 -17.71
N HIS A 12 0.69 -20.22 -18.92
CA HIS A 12 0.23 -18.85 -19.17
C HIS A 12 -1.01 -18.46 -18.35
N ILE A 13 -1.98 -19.36 -18.21
CA ILE A 13 -3.17 -19.13 -17.39
C ILE A 13 -2.80 -18.97 -15.92
N LEU A 14 -1.93 -19.85 -15.40
CA LEU A 14 -1.44 -19.80 -14.02
C LEU A 14 -0.69 -18.50 -13.73
N ILE A 15 0.20 -18.08 -14.64
CA ILE A 15 0.95 -16.82 -14.50
C ILE A 15 -0.02 -15.62 -14.46
N ARG A 16 -0.99 -15.55 -15.37
CA ARG A 16 -1.99 -14.46 -15.37
C ARG A 16 -2.83 -14.43 -14.10
N SER A 17 -3.23 -15.60 -13.60
CA SER A 17 -3.98 -15.70 -12.34
C SER A 17 -3.15 -15.27 -11.13
N LEU A 18 -1.85 -15.58 -11.13
CA LEU A 18 -0.95 -15.23 -10.03
C LEU A 18 -0.59 -13.74 -10.01
N LEU A 19 -0.43 -13.11 -11.18
CA LEU A 19 -0.22 -11.66 -11.28
C LEU A 19 -1.40 -10.85 -10.75
N GLY A 20 -2.64 -11.37 -10.87
CA GLY A 20 -3.83 -10.71 -10.31
C GLY A 20 -3.90 -10.74 -8.78
N ALA A 21 -3.13 -11.60 -8.12
CA ALA A 21 -3.10 -11.70 -6.65
C ALA A 21 -2.10 -10.70 -6.02
N PHE A 22 -1.15 -10.18 -6.78
CA PHE A 22 -0.23 -9.13 -6.33
C PHE A 22 -0.90 -7.76 -6.50
N SER A 23 -1.85 -7.47 -5.62
CA SER A 23 -2.38 -6.11 -5.49
C SER A 23 -1.32 -5.27 -4.81
N ALA A 24 -0.86 -4.18 -5.44
CA ALA A 24 -0.07 -3.19 -4.72
C ALA A 24 -0.94 -2.65 -3.58
N SER A 25 -0.51 -2.91 -2.34
CA SER A 25 -1.20 -2.48 -1.13
C SER A 25 -0.44 -1.32 -0.49
N HIS A 26 -1.18 -0.37 0.07
CA HIS A 26 -0.59 0.77 0.77
C HIS A 26 -0.30 0.37 2.21
N GLY A 27 0.67 1.02 2.83
CA GLY A 27 1.12 0.65 4.17
C GLY A 27 2.31 -0.27 4.16
N THR A 28 3.17 -0.14 3.15
CA THR A 28 4.53 -0.68 3.21
C THR A 28 5.30 -0.05 4.38
N GLU A 29 6.32 -0.75 4.89
CA GLU A 29 7.16 -0.23 5.97
C GLU A 29 7.81 1.12 5.63
N SER A 30 8.15 1.36 4.35
CA SER A 30 8.65 2.65 3.88
C SER A 30 7.61 3.77 4.00
N GLU A 31 6.36 3.51 3.61
CA GLU A 31 5.27 4.48 3.73
C GLU A 31 4.96 4.79 5.19
N ILE A 32 4.99 3.76 6.06
CA ILE A 32 4.79 3.91 7.50
C ILE A 32 5.90 4.72 8.15
N SER A 33 7.15 4.44 7.79
CA SER A 33 8.31 5.18 8.28
C SER A 33 8.21 6.65 7.89
N CYS A 34 7.85 6.94 6.64
CA CYS A 34 7.64 8.30 6.15
C CYS A 34 6.54 9.03 6.95
N LEU A 35 5.35 8.43 7.09
CA LEU A 35 4.26 9.02 7.88
C LEU A 35 4.64 9.23 9.34
N ARG A 36 5.43 8.33 9.93
CA ARG A 36 5.94 8.48 11.31
C ARG A 36 6.85 9.70 11.42
N SER A 37 7.81 9.86 10.50
CA SER A 37 8.69 11.03 10.49
C SER A 37 7.93 12.34 10.29
N VAL A 38 6.88 12.35 9.46
CA VAL A 38 6.00 13.53 9.29
C VAL A 38 5.29 13.86 10.60
N ARG A 39 4.65 12.86 11.24
CA ARG A 39 3.97 13.05 12.53
C ARG A 39 4.90 13.56 13.62
N GLU A 40 6.14 13.07 13.67
CA GLU A 40 7.16 13.50 14.65
C GLU A 40 7.72 14.90 14.37
N SER A 41 7.63 15.38 13.12
CA SER A 41 8.13 16.70 12.72
C SER A 41 7.10 17.82 12.91
N LEU A 42 5.83 17.49 13.12
CA LEU A 42 4.74 18.45 13.26
C LEU A 42 4.28 18.54 14.71
N GLU A 43 4.11 19.76 15.20
CA GLU A 43 3.44 20.01 16.47
C GLU A 43 1.94 19.78 16.28
N ASP A 44 1.36 18.87 17.07
CA ASP A 44 -0.05 18.47 16.98
C ASP A 44 -0.81 18.89 18.24
N PRO A 45 -1.02 20.21 18.47
CA PRO A 45 -1.62 20.71 19.70
C PRO A 45 -3.08 20.28 19.88
N LEU A 46 -3.73 19.80 18.82
CA LEU A 46 -5.11 19.33 18.81
C LEU A 46 -5.22 17.79 18.81
N ASP A 47 -4.10 17.07 18.91
CA ASP A 47 -4.04 15.60 18.92
C ASP A 47 -4.73 14.95 17.71
N LYS A 48 -4.83 15.64 16.56
CA LYS A 48 -5.52 15.12 15.37
C LYS A 48 -4.70 14.05 14.66
N LEU A 49 -3.41 14.31 14.49
CA LEU A 49 -2.50 13.37 13.83
C LEU A 49 -2.13 12.22 14.77
N THR A 50 -1.86 12.51 16.04
CA THR A 50 -1.39 11.52 17.00
C THR A 50 -2.48 10.52 17.38
N SER A 51 -3.74 10.96 17.51
CA SER A 51 -4.88 10.06 17.73
C SER A 51 -5.27 9.23 16.50
N SER A 52 -5.06 9.76 15.28
CA SER A 52 -5.47 9.09 14.04
C SER A 52 -4.38 8.19 13.44
N TRP A 53 -3.12 8.63 13.45
CA TRP A 53 -1.99 7.96 12.79
C TRP A 53 -1.35 6.99 13.78
N THR A 54 -1.94 5.79 13.91
CA THR A 54 -1.52 4.77 14.88
C THR A 54 -0.71 3.64 14.24
N PHE A 55 0.59 3.58 14.47
CA PHE A 55 1.49 2.64 13.76
C PHE A 55 1.66 1.25 14.42
N HIS A 56 0.85 0.89 15.43
CA HIS A 56 0.96 -0.39 16.13
C HIS A 56 0.09 -1.48 15.46
N ASN A 57 0.64 -2.67 15.20
CA ASN A 57 -0.06 -3.80 14.57
C ASN A 57 -0.84 -3.42 13.31
N HIS A 58 -0.19 -2.68 12.42
CA HIS A 58 -0.82 -2.20 11.20
C HIS A 58 -1.21 -3.36 10.27
N LYS A 59 -2.37 -3.25 9.64
CA LYS A 59 -2.73 -4.07 8.48
C LYS A 59 -2.49 -3.23 7.23
N GLU A 60 -2.09 -3.89 6.14
CA GLU A 60 -2.06 -3.26 4.82
C GLU A 60 -3.39 -2.53 4.53
N GLY A 61 -3.29 -1.32 4.01
CA GLY A 61 -4.41 -0.42 3.69
C GLY A 61 -4.99 0.36 4.88
N ALA A 62 -4.58 0.09 6.12
CA ALA A 62 -5.11 0.80 7.29
C ALA A 62 -4.79 2.31 7.27
N ILE A 63 -3.60 2.66 6.78
CA ILE A 63 -3.12 4.05 6.71
C ILE A 63 -3.97 4.94 5.78
N CYS A 64 -4.70 4.35 4.83
CA CYS A 64 -5.58 5.09 3.92
C CYS A 64 -6.81 5.69 4.62
N LYS A 65 -7.03 5.33 5.89
CA LYS A 65 -8.12 5.84 6.74
C LYS A 65 -7.64 6.92 7.69
N TYR A 66 -6.34 7.21 7.70
CA TYR A 66 -5.79 8.27 8.54
C TYR A 66 -6.31 9.64 8.09
N VAL A 67 -6.52 10.52 9.05
CA VAL A 67 -6.93 11.89 8.76
C VAL A 67 -5.87 12.56 7.87
N GLY A 68 -6.32 13.25 6.83
CA GLY A 68 -5.43 13.92 5.87
C GLY A 68 -4.68 12.97 4.93
N VAL A 69 -4.89 11.65 4.97
CA VAL A 69 -4.19 10.70 4.08
C VAL A 69 -5.12 10.24 2.95
N THR A 70 -4.62 10.31 1.72
CA THR A 70 -5.27 9.71 0.54
C THR A 70 -4.33 8.69 -0.09
N CYS A 71 -4.80 7.46 -0.23
CA CYS A 71 -4.09 6.43 -0.98
C CYS A 71 -4.51 6.46 -2.44
N ASN A 72 -3.55 6.63 -3.34
CA ASN A 72 -3.80 6.61 -4.77
C ASN A 72 -3.45 5.25 -5.36
N SER A 73 -4.45 4.58 -5.90
CA SER A 73 -4.32 3.26 -6.53
C SER A 73 -4.20 3.32 -8.06
N ASP A 74 -3.98 4.51 -8.61
CA ASP A 74 -3.74 4.66 -10.04
C ASP A 74 -2.35 4.07 -10.39
N PRO A 75 -2.26 3.20 -11.41
CA PRO A 75 -0.99 2.60 -11.81
C PRO A 75 0.03 3.60 -12.35
N GLU A 76 -0.41 4.76 -12.85
CA GLU A 76 0.48 5.84 -13.31
C GLU A 76 1.08 6.63 -12.14
N TYR A 77 0.37 6.71 -11.01
CA TYR A 77 0.82 7.43 -9.82
C TYR A 77 0.49 6.68 -8.52
N TYR A 78 1.12 5.53 -8.29
CA TYR A 78 0.87 4.79 -7.05
C TYR A 78 1.56 5.42 -5.85
N GLY A 79 0.82 5.73 -4.78
CA GLY A 79 1.42 6.27 -3.57
C GLY A 79 0.43 6.90 -2.59
N ILE A 80 0.96 7.70 -1.66
CA ILE A 80 0.18 8.37 -0.62
C ILE A 80 0.31 9.88 -0.77
N ILE A 81 -0.81 10.57 -0.62
CA ILE A 81 -0.90 12.02 -0.64
C ILE A 81 -1.36 12.49 0.75
N ILE A 82 -0.63 13.44 1.34
CA ILE A 82 -1.01 14.11 2.58
C ILE A 82 -1.73 15.41 2.21
N ARG A 83 -2.93 15.61 2.74
CA ARG A 83 -3.73 16.82 2.62
C ARG A 83 -3.79 17.53 3.97
N GLU A 84 -3.87 18.84 3.90
CA GLU A 84 -4.10 19.75 5.03
C GLU A 84 -5.50 19.60 5.64
#